data_AF-A0A410QD50-F1
#
_entry.id   AF-A0A410QD50-F1
#
_cell.length_a   1.000
_cell.length_b   1.000
_cell.length_c   1.000
_cell.angle_alpha   90.00
_cell.angle_beta   90.00
_cell.angle_gamma   90.00
#
_symmetry.space_group_name_H-M   'P 1'
#
loop_
_entity.id
_entity.type
_entity.pdbx_description
1 polymer ?
#
loop_
_entity_poly.entity_id
_entity_poly.type
_entity_poly.pdbx_seq_one_letter_code
_entity_poly.pdbx_strand_id
1 'polypeptide(L)'
;MKKQIIVACGGGIATSTIIASKVEKILEDNKIDASIIQCRVSEIDSHKDNTDLIISSANLKKDYGVPVLQAISFISGVGVEETRKKIIEILKNK
;
A
#
# COMPACT_ATOMS: atom_id res chain seq x y z
N MET A 1 -9.49 10.53 -11.08
CA MET A 1 -8.34 10.98 -10.28
C MET A 1 -7.44 9.78 -10.08
N LYS A 2 -6.15 9.88 -10.41
CA LYS A 2 -5.19 8.80 -10.19
C LYS A 2 -4.89 8.71 -8.70
N LYS A 3 -5.09 7.53 -8.11
CA LYS A 3 -4.75 7.29 -6.70
C LYS A 3 -3.31 6.83 -6.61
N GLN A 4 -2.57 7.27 -5.59
CA GLN A 4 -1.20 6.78 -5.36
C GLN A 4 -1.13 5.92 -4.11
N ILE A 5 -0.53 4.76 -4.26
CA ILE A 5 -0.32 3.77 -3.22
C ILE A 5 1.18 3.56 -3.08
N ILE A 6 1.74 3.78 -1.88
CA ILE A 6 3.15 3.49 -1.63
C ILE A 6 3.27 2.14 -0.95
N VAL A 7 4.17 1.30 -1.45
CA VAL A 7 4.59 0.06 -0.79
C VAL A 7 6.01 0.24 -0.28
N ALA A 8 6.18 0.16 1.04
CA ALA A 8 7.47 0.24 1.70
C ALA A 8 7.84 -1.07 2.37
N CYS A 9 9.06 -1.55 2.11
CA CYS A 9 9.61 -2.72 2.74
C CYS A 9 11.00 -2.39 3.31
N GLY A 10 11.19 -2.61 4.62
CA GLY A 10 12.51 -2.49 5.25
C GLY A 10 13.45 -3.65 4.91
N GLY A 11 12.92 -4.79 4.44
CA GLY A 11 13.66 -6.04 4.20
C GLY A 11 14.13 -6.29 2.77
N GLY A 12 13.90 -5.36 1.84
CA GLY A 12 14.32 -5.47 0.43
C GLY A 12 13.17 -5.51 -0.59
N ILE A 13 13.54 -5.38 -1.87
CA ILE A 13 12.61 -5.20 -3.01
C ILE A 13 11.84 -6.49 -3.36
N ALA A 14 12.40 -7.65 -3.04
CA ALA A 14 11.80 -8.94 -3.44
C ALA A 14 10.39 -9.15 -2.87
N THR A 15 10.15 -8.75 -1.62
CA THR A 15 8.86 -8.93 -0.96
C THR A 15 7.84 -7.86 -1.36
N SER A 16 8.29 -6.66 -1.75
CA SER A 16 7.40 -5.58 -2.16
C SER A 16 6.77 -5.81 -3.53
N THR A 17 7.46 -6.47 -4.46
CA THR A 17 6.91 -6.79 -5.79
C THR A 17 5.69 -7.72 -5.70
N ILE A 18 5.72 -8.71 -4.81
CA ILE A 18 4.60 -9.66 -4.62
C ILE A 18 3.35 -8.93 -4.11
N ILE A 19 3.54 -7.98 -3.19
CA ILE A 19 2.47 -7.16 -2.62
C ILE A 19 1.90 -6.24 -3.71
N ALA A 20 2.79 -5.53 -4.43
CA ALA A 20 2.43 -4.63 -5.50
C ALA A 20 1.61 -5.34 -6.59
N SER A 21 2.08 -6.46 -7.14
CA SER A 21 1.35 -7.20 -8.17
C SER A 21 0.00 -7.74 -7.70
N LYS A 22 -0.13 -8.16 -6.43
CA LYS A 22 -1.42 -8.53 -5.87
C LYS A 22 -2.36 -7.33 -5.84
N VAL A 23 -1.92 -6.21 -5.26
CA VAL A 23 -2.72 -4.98 -5.16
C VAL A 23 -3.09 -4.45 -6.54
N GLU A 24 -2.19 -4.51 -7.52
CA GLU A 24 -2.45 -4.06 -8.90
C GLU A 24 -3.57 -4.87 -9.55
N LYS A 25 -3.50 -6.21 -9.49
CA LYS A 25 -4.57 -7.08 -10.01
C LYS A 25 -5.92 -6.77 -9.38
N ILE A 26 -5.94 -6.47 -8.09
CA ILE A 26 -7.15 -6.14 -7.37
C ILE A 26 -7.78 -4.85 -7.91
N LEU A 27 -6.94 -3.83 -8.10
CA LEU A 27 -7.35 -2.52 -8.59
C LEU A 27 -7.86 -2.60 -10.01
N GLU A 28 -7.15 -3.35 -10.86
CA GLU A 28 -7.51 -3.60 -12.26
C GLU A 28 -8.86 -4.34 -12.38
N ASP A 29 -9.06 -5.40 -11.60
CA ASP A 29 -10.33 -6.14 -11.51
C ASP A 29 -11.51 -5.25 -11.06
N ASN A 30 -11.23 -4.23 -10.24
CA ASN A 30 -12.21 -3.27 -9.76
C ASN A 30 -12.29 -1.99 -10.61
N LYS A 31 -11.52 -1.91 -11.72
CA LYS A 31 -11.38 -0.72 -12.59
C LYS A 31 -11.03 0.57 -11.83
N ILE A 32 -10.17 0.47 -10.81
CA ILE A 32 -9.68 1.60 -10.03
C ILE A 32 -8.31 2.02 -10.57
N ASP A 33 -8.22 3.26 -11.05
CA ASP A 33 -6.97 3.83 -11.58
C ASP A 33 -6.05 4.25 -10.43
N ALA A 34 -5.16 3.35 -10.01
CA ALA A 34 -4.22 3.57 -8.93
C ALA A 34 -2.79 3.19 -9.34
N SER A 35 -1.82 4.01 -8.97
CA SER A 35 -0.39 3.82 -9.20
C SER A 35 0.29 3.32 -7.94
N ILE A 36 1.03 2.22 -8.07
CA ILE A 36 1.78 1.61 -6.97
C ILE A 36 3.24 2.06 -7.06
N ILE A 37 3.76 2.64 -5.99
CA ILE A 37 5.14 3.10 -5.90
C ILE A 37 5.86 2.31 -4.83
N GLN A 38 6.93 1.64 -5.19
CA GLN A 38 7.75 0.90 -4.25
C GLN A 38 8.88 1.80 -3.75
N CYS A 39 8.94 2.07 -2.46
CA CYS A 39 9.92 2.98 -1.85
C CYS A 39 10.55 2.36 -0.60
N ARG A 40 11.63 2.95 -0.10
CA ARG A 40 12.10 2.62 1.26
C ARG A 40 11.28 3.36 2.32
N VAL A 41 11.30 2.85 3.55
CA VAL A 41 10.69 3.50 4.72
C VAL A 41 11.17 4.95 4.94
N SER A 42 12.41 5.26 4.53
CA SER A 42 12.96 6.63 4.58
C SER A 42 12.36 7.57 3.53
N GLU A 43 11.90 7.06 2.39
CA GLU A 43 11.36 7.86 1.28
C GLU A 43 9.85 8.11 1.42
N ILE A 44 9.16 7.33 2.27
CA ILE A 44 7.74 7.52 2.55
C ILE A 44 7.46 8.97 2.98
N ASP A 45 8.31 9.55 3.82
CA ASP A 45 8.08 10.89 4.36
C ASP A 45 8.11 11.98 3.27
N SER A 46 8.93 11.78 2.24
CA SER A 46 9.01 12.70 1.08
C SER A 46 7.85 12.52 0.09
N HIS A 47 7.27 11.32 0.02
CA HIS A 47 6.20 11.01 -0.94
C HIS A 47 4.79 11.01 -0.32
N LYS A 48 4.66 11.26 0.99
CA LYS A 48 3.36 11.28 1.70
C LYS A 48 2.37 12.31 1.15
N ASP A 49 2.87 13.44 0.64
CA ASP A 49 2.05 14.59 0.24
C ASP A 49 1.10 14.30 -0.94
N ASN A 50 1.51 13.38 -1.83
CA ASN A 50 0.74 12.99 -3.01
C ASN A 50 0.22 11.55 -2.91
N THR A 51 0.26 10.94 -1.72
CA THR A 51 -0.10 9.53 -1.53
C THR A 51 -1.44 9.41 -0.83
N ASP A 52 -2.32 8.58 -1.38
CA ASP A 52 -3.64 8.33 -0.81
C ASP A 52 -3.59 7.19 0.22
N LEU A 53 -2.63 6.26 0.07
CA LEU A 53 -2.49 5.10 0.93
C LEU A 53 -1.04 4.60 1.02
N ILE A 54 -0.58 4.28 2.23
CA ILE A 54 0.75 3.71 2.47
C ILE A 54 0.60 2.27 2.93
N ILE A 55 1.40 1.37 2.38
CA ILE A 55 1.48 -0.04 2.73
C ILE A 55 2.91 -0.31 3.20
N SER A 56 3.11 -0.75 4.43
CA SER A 56 4.44 -1.05 4.96
C SER A 56 4.52 -2.42 5.60
N SER A 57 5.54 -3.21 5.27
CA SER A 57 5.81 -4.48 5.95
C SER A 57 6.35 -4.28 7.38
N ALA A 58 6.98 -3.13 7.64
CA ALA A 58 7.49 -2.77 8.97
C ALA A 58 6.43 -2.00 9.78
N ASN A 59 6.47 -2.16 11.12
CA ASN A 59 5.69 -1.34 12.05
C ASN A 59 6.10 0.14 11.92
N LEU A 60 5.36 0.88 11.10
CA LEU A 60 5.41 2.33 11.08
C LEU A 60 4.54 2.85 12.22
N LYS A 61 5.16 3.13 13.37
CA LYS A 61 4.50 3.86 14.47
C LYS A 61 4.34 5.36 14.20
N LYS A 62 4.73 5.82 13.01
CA LYS A 62 4.59 7.21 12.58
C LYS A 62 3.24 7.38 11.91
N ASP A 63 2.48 8.35 12.40
CA ASP A 63 1.31 8.87 11.73
C ASP A 63 1.78 9.87 10.67
N TYR A 64 1.53 9.55 9.40
CA TYR A 64 1.92 10.39 8.26
C TYR A 64 0.78 11.31 7.80
N GLY A 65 -0.35 11.34 8.53
CA GLY A 65 -1.58 12.05 8.12
C GLY A 65 -2.35 11.37 6.99
N VAL A 66 -1.87 10.23 6.51
CA VAL A 66 -2.49 9.39 5.47
C VAL A 66 -2.65 7.96 6.02
N PRO A 67 -3.65 7.20 5.56
CA PRO A 67 -3.90 5.86 6.07
C PRO A 67 -2.72 4.92 5.77
N VAL A 68 -2.13 4.37 6.83
CA VAL A 68 -1.04 3.40 6.77
C VAL A 68 -1.60 2.00 7.04
N LEU A 69 -1.29 1.05 6.17
CA LEU A 69 -1.64 -0.35 6.29
C LEU A 69 -0.39 -1.22 6.42
N GLN A 70 -0.51 -2.26 7.23
CA GLN A 70 0.58 -3.21 7.41
C GLN A 70 0.54 -4.30 6.34
N ALA A 71 1.59 -4.40 5.55
CA ALA A 71 1.75 -5.39 4.51
C ALA A 71 2.12 -6.79 5.04
N ILE A 72 2.28 -6.93 6.36
CA ILE A 72 2.58 -8.21 7.00
C ILE A 72 1.50 -9.25 6.69
N SER A 73 0.25 -8.81 6.49
CA SER A 73 -0.85 -9.66 6.04
C SER A 73 -0.59 -10.29 4.68
N PHE A 74 0.02 -9.56 3.74
CA PHE A 74 0.37 -10.07 2.39
C PHE A 74 1.47 -11.13 2.42
N ILE A 75 2.38 -11.03 3.39
CA ILE A 75 3.49 -11.98 3.58
C ILE A 75 3.02 -13.20 4.36
N SER A 76 2.31 -12.99 5.47
CA SER A 76 1.78 -14.05 6.32
C SER A 76 0.61 -14.80 5.65
N GLY A 77 0.02 -14.25 4.59
CA GLY A 77 -1.15 -14.81 3.90
C GLY A 77 -2.47 -14.65 4.68
N VAL A 78 -2.43 -14.20 5.93
CA VAL A 78 -3.58 -14.01 6.81
C VAL A 78 -4.05 -12.55 6.75
N GLY A 79 -5.32 -12.32 6.44
CA GLY A 79 -5.92 -10.97 6.43
C GLY A 79 -5.58 -10.12 5.20
N VAL A 80 -5.06 -10.73 4.11
CA VAL A 80 -4.82 -10.06 2.83
C VAL A 80 -6.11 -9.49 2.26
N GLU A 81 -7.20 -10.25 2.32
CA GLU A 81 -8.49 -9.83 1.82
C GLU A 81 -9.11 -8.68 2.63
N GLU A 82 -8.93 -8.67 3.95
CA GLU A 82 -9.35 -7.54 4.78
C GLU A 82 -8.57 -6.28 4.47
N THR A 83 -7.25 -6.40 4.37
CA THR A 83 -6.38 -5.27 3.99
C THR A 83 -6.74 -4.77 2.60
N ARG A 84 -6.98 -5.69 1.66
CA ARG A 84 -7.49 -5.40 0.31
C ARG A 84 -8.80 -4.62 0.35
N LYS A 85 -9.79 -5.12 1.10
CA LYS A 85 -11.10 -4.45 1.23
C LYS A 85 -10.94 -3.05 1.80
N LYS A 86 -10.14 -2.89 2.85
CA LYS A 86 -9.83 -1.56 3.42
C LYS A 86 -9.20 -0.61 2.39
N ILE A 87 -8.26 -1.10 1.58
CA ILE A 87 -7.66 -0.30 0.50
C ILE A 87 -8.73 0.17 -0.49
N ILE A 88 -9.57 -0.75 -0.98
CA ILE A 88 -10.65 -0.42 -1.92
C ILE A 88 -11.65 0.55 -1.29
N GLU A 89 -11.99 0.36 -0.02
CA GLU A 89 -12.94 1.18 0.72
C GLU A 89 -12.40 2.61 0.90
N ILE A 90 -11.14 2.76 1.31
CA ILE A 90 -10.45 4.06 1.40
C ILE A 90 -10.38 4.74 0.03
N LEU A 91 -10.07 3.99 -1.03
CA LEU A 91 -9.94 4.51 -2.38
C LEU A 91 -11.30 4.89 -3.01
N LYS A 92 -12.38 4.19 -2.65
CA LYS A 92 -13.76 4.49 -3.10
C LYS A 92 -14.41 5.63 -2.32
N ASN A 93 -14.07 5.77 -1.05
CA ASN A 93 -14.71 6.74 -0.15
C ASN A 93 -14.07 8.14 -0.22
N LYS A 94 -13.25 8.40 -1.25
CA LYS A 94 -12.49 9.64 -1.43
C LYS A 94 -12.33 9.93 -2.90
#